data_AF-A0A3N4Z4M2-F1
#
_entry.id   AF-A0A3N4Z4M2-F1
#
_cell.length_a   1.000
_cell.length_b   1.000
_cell.length_c   1.000
_cell.angle_alpha   90.00
_cell.angle_beta   90.00
_cell.angle_gamma   90.00
#
_symmetry.space_group_name_H-M   'P 1'
#
loop_
_entity.id
_entity.type
_entity.pdbx_description
1 polymer ?
#
loop_
_entity_poly.entity_id
_entity_poly.type
_entity_poly.pdbx_seq_one_letter_code
_entity_poly.pdbx_strand_id
1 'polypeptide(L)'
;MTQYTPGQYTSGAADPVPDEAELRRLAIKRLKDKRDFRAHLLAYVSVNLLLVVIWWMTGAAAFFWPVFPILGWGIGLLFHAMDVYSPPPGPAEIAAEMDRLRQQR
;
A
#
# COMPACT_ATOMS: atom_id res chain seq x y z
N MET A 1 -53.14 -13.50 -29.85
CA MET A 1 -52.71 -13.65 -28.44
C MET A 1 -51.28 -14.16 -28.47
N THR A 2 -50.31 -13.26 -28.31
CA THR A 2 -48.89 -13.63 -28.18
C THR A 2 -48.46 -13.07 -26.83
N GLN A 3 -48.38 -13.94 -25.83
CA GLN A 3 -47.89 -13.56 -24.50
C GLN A 3 -46.38 -13.35 -24.62
N TYR A 4 -45.95 -12.09 -24.50
CA TYR A 4 -44.55 -11.71 -24.34
C TYR A 4 -44.28 -11.64 -22.83
N THR A 5 -43.49 -12.58 -22.31
CA THR A 5 -43.01 -12.56 -20.92
C THR A 5 -41.63 -11.92 -20.90
N PRO A 6 -41.48 -10.64 -20.55
CA PRO A 6 -40.16 -10.09 -20.29
C PRO A 6 -39.61 -10.68 -18.99
N GLY A 7 -38.34 -11.08 -19.06
CA GLY A 7 -37.62 -11.75 -17.99
C GLY A 7 -37.75 -11.03 -16.65
N GLN A 8 -38.11 -11.80 -15.63
CA GLN A 8 -37.94 -11.41 -14.25
C GLN A 8 -36.44 -11.43 -13.95
N TYR A 9 -35.76 -10.32 -14.24
CA TYR A 9 -34.54 -9.99 -13.54
C TYR A 9 -34.98 -9.58 -12.14
N THR A 10 -34.78 -10.49 -11.19
CA THR A 10 -34.95 -10.26 -9.77
C THR A 10 -34.11 -9.06 -9.36
N SER A 11 -34.74 -7.88 -9.32
CA SER A 11 -34.20 -6.68 -8.70
C SER A 11 -34.34 -6.86 -7.19
N GLY A 12 -33.33 -7.50 -6.60
CA GLY A 12 -33.27 -7.80 -5.18
C GLY A 12 -31.81 -7.97 -4.76
N ALA A 13 -31.20 -6.87 -4.32
CA ALA A 13 -30.06 -6.84 -3.41
C ALA A 13 -28.82 -7.72 -3.76
N ALA A 14 -28.28 -7.57 -4.96
CA ALA A 14 -26.86 -7.87 -5.18
C ALA A 14 -26.13 -6.53 -5.23
N ASP A 15 -25.31 -6.26 -4.23
CA ASP A 15 -24.34 -5.16 -4.26
C ASP A 15 -23.59 -5.18 -5.60
N PRO A 16 -23.27 -4.03 -6.22
CA PRO A 16 -22.43 -4.02 -7.40
C PRO A 16 -21.09 -4.61 -6.99
N VAL A 17 -20.80 -5.85 -7.41
CA VAL A 17 -19.44 -6.39 -7.37
C VAL A 17 -18.61 -5.37 -8.16
N PRO A 18 -17.57 -4.75 -7.56
CA PRO A 18 -16.73 -3.80 -8.26
C PRO A 18 -16.25 -4.43 -9.58
N ASP A 19 -16.27 -3.67 -10.68
CA ASP A 19 -15.86 -4.15 -12.00
C ASP A 19 -14.57 -4.98 -11.86
N GLU A 20 -14.52 -6.19 -12.43
CA GLU A 20 -13.38 -7.10 -12.28
C GLU A 20 -12.06 -6.42 -12.67
N ALA A 21 -12.13 -5.45 -13.60
CA ALA A 21 -11.02 -4.60 -13.98
C ALA A 21 -10.51 -3.69 -12.85
N GLU A 22 -11.39 -3.17 -12.00
CA GLU A 22 -11.08 -2.36 -10.82
C GLU A 22 -10.43 -3.22 -9.73
N LEU A 23 -10.99 -4.40 -9.45
CA LEU A 23 -10.39 -5.39 -8.54
C LEU A 23 -8.98 -5.79 -8.98
N ARG A 24 -8.80 -6.06 -10.28
CA ARG A 24 -7.49 -6.39 -10.85
C ARG A 24 -6.51 -5.22 -10.75
N ARG A 25 -6.95 -3.98 -10.98
CA ARG A 25 -6.11 -2.77 -10.82
C ARG A 25 -5.67 -2.60 -9.37
N LEU A 26 -6.56 -2.78 -8.40
CA LEU A 26 -6.25 -2.70 -6.97
C LEU A 26 -5.25 -3.80 -6.55
N ALA A 27 -5.44 -5.02 -7.04
CA ALA A 27 -4.50 -6.13 -6.78
C ALA A 27 -3.10 -5.85 -7.34
N ILE A 28 -3.01 -5.38 -8.59
CA ILE A 28 -1.74 -5.03 -9.24
C ILE A 28 -1.04 -3.88 -8.51
N LYS A 29 -1.79 -2.83 -8.12
CA LYS A 29 -1.23 -1.68 -7.39
C LYS A 29 -0.56 -2.13 -6.09
N ARG A 30 -1.25 -2.94 -5.28
CA ARG A 30 -0.68 -3.50 -4.03
C ARG A 30 0.57 -4.34 -4.25
N LEU A 31 0.58 -5.16 -5.30
CA LEU A 31 1.74 -5.99 -5.64
C LEU A 31 2.95 -5.12 -6.04
N LYS A 32 2.70 -4.02 -6.75
CA LYS A 32 3.74 -3.08 -7.17
C LYS A 32 4.28 -2.28 -5.98
N ASP A 33 3.41 -1.75 -5.14
CA ASP A 33 3.78 -0.96 -3.95
C ASP A 33 4.68 -1.78 -3.00
N LYS A 34 4.36 -3.07 -2.79
CA LYS A 34 5.21 -3.98 -2.01
C LYS A 34 6.59 -4.24 -2.65
N ARG A 35 6.67 -4.30 -3.98
CA ARG A 35 7.94 -4.50 -4.70
C ARG A 35 8.82 -3.26 -4.62
N ASP A 36 8.23 -2.08 -4.81
CA ASP A 36 8.96 -0.81 -4.78
C ASP A 36 9.48 -0.50 -3.37
N PHE A 37 8.70 -0.83 -2.33
CA PHE A 37 9.15 -0.77 -0.93
C PHE A 37 10.34 -1.71 -0.67
N ARG A 38 10.26 -2.97 -1.12
CA ARG A 38 11.35 -3.93 -0.95
C ARG A 38 12.63 -3.47 -1.64
N ALA A 39 12.52 -2.88 -2.84
CA ALA A 39 13.68 -2.34 -3.55
C ALA A 39 14.32 -1.18 -2.79
N HIS A 40 13.51 -0.26 -2.24
CA HIS A 40 13.99 0.84 -1.42
C HIS A 40 14.65 0.35 -0.13
N LEU A 41 14.05 -0.63 0.56
CA LEU A 41 14.63 -1.24 1.76
C LEU A 41 15.98 -1.91 1.45
N LEU A 42 16.07 -2.65 0.33
CA LEU A 42 17.31 -3.32 -0.08
C LEU A 42 18.42 -2.32 -0.40
N ALA A 43 18.07 -1.23 -1.10
CA ALA A 43 18.99 -0.14 -1.40
C ALA A 43 19.46 0.56 -0.11
N TYR A 44 18.53 0.86 0.81
CA TYR A 44 18.84 1.43 2.11
C TYR A 44 19.82 0.54 2.89
N VAL A 45 19.56 -0.76 3.03
CA VAL A 45 20.45 -1.67 3.75
C VAL A 45 21.82 -1.75 3.07
N SER A 46 21.86 -1.90 1.74
CA SER A 46 23.12 -2.02 0.99
C SER A 46 24.00 -0.77 1.11
N VAL A 47 23.41 0.42 0.96
CA VAL A 47 24.14 1.70 1.05
C VAL A 47 24.62 1.95 2.47
N ASN A 48 23.77 1.75 3.49
CA ASN A 48 24.17 1.94 4.88
C ASN A 48 25.25 0.94 5.31
N LEU A 49 25.15 -0.32 4.87
CA LEU A 49 26.20 -1.32 5.12
C LEU A 49 27.53 -0.88 4.50
N LEU A 50 27.51 -0.40 3.25
CA LEU A 50 28.70 0.11 2.58
C LEU A 50 29.31 1.30 3.34
N LEU A 51 28.49 2.25 3.80
CA LEU A 51 28.93 3.40 4.60
C LEU A 51 29.59 2.97 5.91
N VAL A 52 29.01 1.99 6.61
CA VAL A 52 29.57 1.44 7.85
C VAL A 52 30.89 0.71 7.59
N VAL A 53 30.98 -0.05 6.50
CA VAL A 53 32.23 -0.72 6.10
C VAL A 53 33.33 0.30 5.77
N ILE A 54 33.01 1.36 5.02
CA ILE A 54 33.95 2.45 4.72
C ILE A 54 34.42 3.12 6.01
N TRP A 55 33.51 3.43 6.93
CA TRP A 55 33.85 4.01 8.23
C TRP A 55 34.77 3.08 9.06
N TRP A 56 34.49 1.78 9.06
CA TRP A 56 35.32 0.79 9.76
C TRP A 56 36.73 0.68 9.13
N MET A 57 36.81 0.65 7.80
CA MET A 57 38.08 0.60 7.06
C MET A 57 38.91 1.88 7.19
N THR A 58 38.27 3.04 7.36
CA THR A 58 38.96 4.33 7.56
C THR A 58 39.46 4.53 8.99
N GLY A 59 39.46 3.46 9.80
CA GLY A 59 40.15 3.40 11.08
C GLY A 59 39.26 3.60 12.30
N ALA A 60 37.94 3.77 12.10
CA ALA A 60 36.93 3.90 13.18
C ALA A 60 37.25 4.95 14.28
N ALA A 61 38.26 5.80 14.05
CA ALA A 61 38.74 6.79 15.01
C ALA A 61 37.94 8.10 14.94
N ALA A 62 37.28 8.34 13.80
CA ALA A 62 36.37 9.47 13.61
C ALA A 62 34.95 9.14 14.09
N PHE A 63 34.23 10.17 14.53
CA PHE A 63 32.81 10.11 14.88
C PHE A 63 31.99 9.30 13.85
N PHE A 64 31.00 8.53 14.32
CA PHE A 64 30.18 7.63 13.51
C PHE A 64 29.21 8.41 12.60
N TRP A 65 29.76 9.09 11.61
CA TRP A 65 29.03 9.89 10.63
C TRP A 65 28.00 9.10 9.79
N PRO A 66 28.07 7.76 9.59
CA PRO A 66 26.99 7.01 8.94
C PRO A 66 25.64 7.14 9.67
N VAL A 67 25.60 7.58 10.93
CA VAL A 67 24.35 7.82 11.68
C VAL A 67 23.42 8.81 10.97
N PHE A 68 23.95 9.83 10.29
CA PHE A 68 23.14 10.85 9.63
C PHE A 68 22.31 10.30 8.47
N PRO A 69 22.89 9.60 7.47
CA PRO A 69 22.09 8.96 6.43
C PRO A 69 21.19 7.84 6.98
N ILE A 70 21.62 7.09 8.00
CA ILE A 70 20.80 6.06 8.66
C ILE A 70 19.52 6.70 9.21
N LEU A 71 19.63 7.77 10.01
CA LEU A 71 18.47 8.42 10.63
C LEU A 71 17.66 9.23 9.62
N GLY A 72 18.32 10.04 8.78
CA GLY A 72 17.63 10.89 7.80
C GLY A 72 16.80 10.10 6.80
N TRP A 73 17.37 9.04 6.21
CA TRP A 73 16.63 8.18 5.29
C TRP A 73 15.78 7.12 5.98
N GLY A 74 16.20 6.65 7.16
CA GLY A 74 15.49 5.61 7.91
C GLY A 74 14.09 6.07 8.35
N ILE A 75 13.93 7.35 8.71
CA ILE A 75 12.62 7.93 9.06
C ILE A 75 11.67 7.90 7.86
N GLY A 76 12.13 8.32 6.68
CA GLY A 76 11.32 8.27 5.45
C GLY A 76 10.91 6.85 5.06
N LEU A 77 11.82 5.88 5.25
CA LEU A 77 11.54 4.46 5.03
C LEU A 77 10.48 3.92 6.01
N LEU A 78 10.52 4.36 7.27
CA LEU A 78 9.56 3.95 8.30
C LEU A 78 8.14 4.44 7.95
N PHE A 79 8.00 5.69 7.52
CA PHE A 79 6.71 6.21 7.04
C PHE A 79 6.18 5.44 5.84
N HIS A 80 7.05 5.11 4.87
CA HIS A 80 6.64 4.33 3.71
C HIS A 80 6.28 2.88 4.08
N ALA A 81 6.97 2.29 5.07
CA ALA A 81 6.62 0.98 5.60
C ALA A 81 5.23 0.99 6.25
N MET A 82 4.92 2.02 7.05
CA MET A 82 3.60 2.16 7.67
C MET A 82 2.48 2.29 6.65
N ASP A 83 2.71 3.00 5.54
CA ASP A 83 1.74 3.15 4.45
C ASP A 83 1.50 1.81 3.73
N VAL A 84 2.56 1.06 3.42
CA VAL A 84 2.48 -0.24 2.72
C VAL A 84 1.88 -1.35 3.60
N TYR A 85 2.12 -1.30 4.92
CA TYR A 85 1.61 -2.29 5.88
C TYR A 85 0.27 -1.90 6.51
N SER A 86 -0.25 -0.70 6.26
CA SER A 86 -1.58 -0.32 6.74
C SER A 86 -2.63 -1.23 6.10
N PRO A 87 -3.42 -1.97 6.92
CA PRO A 87 -4.51 -2.79 6.42
C PRO A 87 -5.48 -1.88 5.65
N PRO A 88 -5.94 -2.28 4.46
CA PRO A 88 -7.01 -1.54 3.84
C PRO A 88 -8.27 -1.61 4.68
N PRO A 89 -9.11 -0.56 4.67
CA PRO A 89 -10.38 -0.58 5.37
C PRO A 89 -11.20 -1.77 4.89
N GLY A 90 -11.79 -2.50 5.84
CA GLY A 90 -12.55 -3.72 5.56
C GLY A 90 -13.80 -3.42 4.71
N PRO A 91 -14.37 -4.40 4.00
CA PRO A 91 -15.59 -4.20 3.21
C PRO A 91 -16.74 -3.58 4.01
N ALA A 92 -16.87 -3.97 5.28
CA ALA A 92 -17.87 -3.44 6.21
C ALA A 92 -17.62 -1.97 6.60
N GLU A 93 -16.35 -1.56 6.67
CA GLU A 93 -15.94 -0.20 7.01
C GLU A 93 -16.14 0.74 5.82
N ILE A 94 -15.87 0.27 4.61
CA ILE A 94 -16.16 0.98 3.36
C ILE A 94 -17.67 1.17 3.19
N ALA A 95 -18.47 0.13 3.43
CA ALA A 95 -19.94 0.22 3.35
C ALA A 95 -20.50 1.20 4.38
N ALA A 96 -20.00 1.16 5.63
CA ALA A 96 -20.42 2.09 6.69
C ALA A 96 -20.07 3.55 6.35
N GLU A 97 -18.91 3.81 5.75
CA GLU A 97 -18.50 5.15 5.34
C GLU A 97 -19.30 5.66 4.13
N MET A 98 -19.60 4.79 3.16
CA MET A 98 -20.47 5.12 2.03
C MET A 98 -21.88 5.52 2.47
N ASP A 99 -22.46 4.81 3.45
CA ASP A 99 -23.77 5.14 4.00
C ASP A 99 -23.76 6.46 4.78
N ARG A 100 -22.68 6.75 5.50
CA ARG A 100 -22.47 8.04 6.17
C ARG A 100 -22.46 9.21 5.19
N LEU A 101 -21.74 9.08 4.07
CA LEU A 101 -21.64 10.11 3.04
C LEU A 101 -22.96 10.31 2.28
N ARG A 102 -23.76 9.25 2.12
CA ARG A 102 -25.12 9.36 1.54
C ARG A 102 -26.09 10.09 2.47
N GLN A 103 -25.95 9.94 3.78
CA GLN A 103 -26.80 10.63 4.77
C GLN A 103 -26.45 12.11 4.95
N GLN A 104 -25.26 12.55 4.55
CA GLN A 104 -24.84 13.96 4.60
C GLN A 104 -25.25 14.78 3.37
N ARG A 105 -25.92 14.16 2.38
CA ARG A 105 -26.33 14.80 1.12
C ARG A 105 -27.85 14.96 1.07
#